data_AF-A0A9P8CK75-F1
#
_entry.id   AF-A0A9P8CK75-F1
#
_cell.length_a   1.000
_cell.length_b   1.000
_cell.length_c   1.000
_cell.angle_alpha   90.00
_cell.angle_beta   90.00
_cell.angle_gamma   90.00
#
_symmetry.space_group_name_H-M   'P 1'
#
loop_
_entity.id
_entity.type
_entity.pdbx_description
1 polymer ?
#
loop_
_entity_poly.entity_id
_entity_poly.type
_entity_poly.pdbx_seq_one_letter_code
_entity_poly.pdbx_strand_id
1 'polypeptide(L)'
;MSTLNSTLTALARRAYGYVLSLGGWIRTVSALAFRRGACNEQQMSLIATDTIRLLQDGDWAGLRGRFALPLRLLLTETALRKGWQVITATTGPIERVGRPSIKTTMFLPTAKIPVYFARANLAVVLRMWPSGRLLGLQVSPLLAAGFGVAWQCPPYTEDGYARETDIELGSKLEVPGIFCLPKHTGPHACVVFLAGSGPCDRDSSVGSLKPFKDLALGLAQKGIASIRFDKVTLRHGQKFRNRSSFTIADEYFDQANAALNYASQHPEIESGRIFLLGHSLGATVVPHLAQVDNRIRGIVLLAPPSETMYKSYARQLRYFASLDSDLVESTQELIAEAEKKSDAADRLGPDSTTAPRDLPFGLPACYWNSCRELDPIGTCQAMDKPILLLQGSRDYQVTVEDDFTVWKRELRSKQDVVLSVLEGLDHCFVRGEGLSVPADYDNAGNMDATAIENIRKWIVSTCGGSQSGT
;
A
#
# COMPACT_ATOMS: atom_id res chain seq x y z
N MET A 1 6.02 -23.61 14.44
CA MET A 1 6.21 -22.16 14.69
C MET A 1 5.35 -21.61 15.84
N SER A 2 4.33 -22.31 16.36
CA SER A 2 3.48 -21.80 17.46
C SER A 2 4.03 -22.02 18.88
N THR A 3 4.96 -22.95 19.10
CA THR A 3 5.63 -23.17 20.39
C THR A 3 6.87 -22.29 20.60
N LEU A 4 7.38 -21.60 19.58
CA LEU A 4 8.49 -20.63 19.74
C LEU A 4 8.00 -19.28 20.29
N ASN A 5 6.77 -18.87 19.99
CA ASN A 5 6.27 -17.53 20.31
C ASN A 5 5.78 -17.38 21.77
N SER A 6 5.25 -18.44 22.39
CA SER A 6 4.90 -18.41 23.81
C SER A 6 6.14 -18.37 24.70
N THR A 7 7.21 -19.07 24.30
CA THR A 7 8.52 -19.02 24.95
C THR A 7 9.21 -17.66 24.72
N LEU A 8 9.08 -17.06 23.52
CA LEU A 8 9.59 -15.71 23.23
C LEU A 8 8.88 -14.60 24.01
N THR A 9 7.58 -14.76 24.31
CA THR A 9 6.81 -13.77 25.10
C THR A 9 7.12 -13.89 26.60
N ALA A 10 7.34 -15.12 27.09
CA ALA A 10 7.85 -15.37 28.45
C ALA A 10 9.32 -14.91 28.61
N LEU A 11 10.15 -15.08 27.58
CA LEU A 11 11.50 -14.50 27.51
C LEU A 11 11.46 -12.97 27.41
N ALA A 12 10.50 -12.38 26.70
CA ALA A 12 10.35 -10.92 26.59
C ALA A 12 9.93 -10.28 27.92
N ARG A 13 9.09 -10.93 28.73
CA ARG A 13 8.75 -10.46 30.10
C ARG A 13 9.91 -10.61 31.08
N ARG A 14 10.69 -11.69 31.01
CA ARG A 14 11.97 -11.80 31.75
C ARG A 14 13.00 -10.79 31.24
N ALA A 15 13.07 -10.56 29.93
CA ALA A 15 13.94 -9.56 29.31
C ALA A 15 13.55 -8.14 29.69
N TYR A 16 12.27 -7.82 29.90
CA TYR A 16 11.83 -6.50 30.38
C TYR A 16 12.29 -6.23 31.83
N GLY A 17 12.25 -7.27 32.68
CA GLY A 17 12.86 -7.23 34.02
C GLY A 17 14.39 -7.12 33.98
N TYR A 18 15.05 -7.74 33.00
CA TYR A 18 16.48 -7.57 32.72
C TYR A 18 16.83 -6.23 32.06
N VAL A 19 15.93 -5.60 31.30
CA VAL A 19 16.12 -4.28 30.66
C VAL A 19 16.09 -3.16 31.71
N LEU A 20 15.26 -3.30 32.75
CA LEU A 20 15.28 -2.42 33.92
C LEU A 20 16.54 -2.61 34.78
N SER A 21 17.09 -3.83 34.89
CA SER A 21 18.38 -4.06 35.56
C SER A 21 19.60 -3.68 34.69
N LEU A 22 19.47 -3.76 33.35
CA LEU A 22 20.45 -3.25 32.39
C LEU A 22 20.48 -1.72 32.32
N GLY A 23 19.40 -1.01 32.67
CA GLY A 23 19.41 0.46 32.75
C GLY A 23 20.44 0.99 33.75
N GLY A 24 20.67 0.25 34.85
CA GLY A 24 21.75 0.51 35.82
C GLY A 24 23.13 0.12 35.31
N TRP A 25 23.26 -1.00 34.59
CA TRP A 25 24.53 -1.47 34.00
C TRP A 25 24.99 -0.66 32.78
N ILE A 26 24.07 -0.19 31.94
CA ILE A 26 24.35 0.63 30.75
C ILE A 26 24.94 1.98 31.16
N ARG A 27 24.46 2.60 32.25
CA ARG A 27 25.09 3.82 32.79
C ARG A 27 26.57 3.61 33.15
N THR A 28 26.93 2.43 33.67
CA THR A 28 28.30 2.11 34.11
C THR A 28 29.19 1.65 32.96
N VAL A 29 28.66 0.93 31.97
CA VAL A 29 29.42 0.46 30.79
C VAL A 29 29.57 1.57 29.72
N SER A 30 28.59 2.46 29.58
CA SER A 30 28.68 3.61 28.67
C SER A 30 29.77 4.60 29.08
N ALA A 31 30.15 4.66 30.36
CA ALA A 31 31.26 5.49 30.81
C ALA A 31 32.65 4.89 30.50
N LEU A 32 32.76 3.56 30.31
CA LEU A 32 34.04 2.86 30.11
C LEU A 32 34.33 2.45 28.65
N ALA A 33 33.31 2.33 27.80
CA ALA A 33 33.45 1.91 26.40
C ALA A 33 33.67 3.06 25.40
N PHE A 34 33.55 4.32 25.84
CA PHE A 34 33.92 5.48 25.04
C PHE A 34 35.46 5.63 25.05
N ARG A 35 36.17 4.94 24.13
CA ARG A 35 37.36 5.47 23.41
C ARG A 35 38.19 4.46 22.59
N ARG A 36 37.93 3.15 22.60
CA ARG A 36 38.67 2.20 21.73
C ARG A 36 37.72 1.26 20.99
N GLY A 37 37.58 1.45 19.67
CA GLY A 37 36.86 0.54 18.77
C GLY A 37 35.51 1.03 18.22
N ALA A 38 35.09 2.26 18.53
CA ALA A 38 33.93 2.86 17.88
C ALA A 38 34.31 3.39 16.49
N CYS A 39 33.56 3.00 15.47
CA CYS A 39 33.72 3.53 14.12
C CYS A 39 33.23 4.99 14.06
N ASN A 40 34.00 5.83 13.38
CA ASN A 40 33.56 7.18 13.02
C ASN A 40 32.58 7.13 11.84
N GLU A 41 31.99 8.28 11.48
CA GLU A 41 31.00 8.36 10.40
C GLU A 41 31.54 7.90 9.04
N GLN A 42 32.81 8.18 8.73
CA GLN A 42 33.43 7.74 7.47
C GLN A 42 33.55 6.21 7.42
N GLN A 43 34.01 5.59 8.51
CA GLN A 43 34.07 4.13 8.63
C GLN A 43 32.68 3.50 8.53
N MET A 44 31.66 4.11 9.14
CA MET A 44 30.28 3.67 9.02
C MET A 44 29.74 3.81 7.60
N SER A 45 30.09 4.89 6.89
CA SER A 45 29.74 5.08 5.48
C SER A 45 30.41 4.04 4.57
N LEU A 46 31.65 3.65 4.86
CA LEU A 46 32.34 2.58 4.13
C LEU A 46 31.66 1.22 4.37
N ILE A 47 31.30 0.90 5.62
CA ILE A 47 30.56 -0.32 5.95
C ILE A 47 29.21 -0.36 5.23
N ALA A 48 28.51 0.77 5.20
CA ALA A 48 27.25 0.91 4.50
C ALA A 48 27.38 0.64 3.00
N THR A 49 28.36 1.26 2.36
CA THR A 49 28.63 1.09 0.92
C THR A 49 29.07 -0.33 0.59
N ASP A 50 29.95 -0.91 1.40
CA ASP A 50 30.39 -2.30 1.26
C ASP A 50 29.23 -3.30 1.44
N THR A 51 28.29 -3.01 2.34
CA THR A 51 27.08 -3.84 2.50
C THR A 51 26.24 -3.86 1.22
N ILE A 52 26.12 -2.72 0.50
CA ILE A 52 25.43 -2.69 -0.79
C ILE A 52 26.19 -3.47 -1.86
N ARG A 53 27.52 -3.34 -1.87
CA ARG A 53 28.36 -4.13 -2.77
C ARG A 53 28.18 -5.64 -2.55
N LEU A 54 28.18 -6.10 -1.30
CA LEU A 54 27.96 -7.52 -0.97
C LEU A 54 26.59 -8.02 -1.45
N LEU A 55 25.54 -7.18 -1.39
CA LEU A 55 24.23 -7.50 -1.96
C LEU A 55 24.25 -7.59 -3.49
N GLN A 56 24.96 -6.67 -4.13
CA GLN A 56 25.10 -6.61 -5.59
C GLN A 56 25.92 -7.79 -6.14
N ASP A 57 27.02 -8.13 -5.46
CA ASP A 57 27.93 -9.22 -5.82
C ASP A 57 27.36 -10.61 -5.45
N GLY A 58 26.25 -10.67 -4.70
CA GLY A 58 25.66 -11.91 -4.21
C GLY A 58 26.53 -12.65 -3.17
N ASP A 59 27.43 -11.94 -2.48
CA ASP A 59 28.27 -12.50 -1.42
C ASP A 59 27.50 -12.61 -0.10
N TRP A 60 26.67 -13.65 -0.01
CA TRP A 60 25.83 -13.92 1.16
C TRP A 60 26.66 -14.27 2.40
N ALA A 61 27.81 -14.93 2.23
CA ALA A 61 28.68 -15.31 3.33
C ALA A 61 29.36 -14.08 3.94
N GLY A 62 29.89 -13.19 3.08
CA GLY A 62 30.44 -11.89 3.47
C GLY A 62 29.38 -11.00 4.13
N LEU A 63 28.18 -10.90 3.53
CA LEU A 63 27.07 -10.14 4.09
C LEU A 63 26.65 -10.67 5.47
N ARG A 64 26.47 -11.98 5.61
CA ARG A 64 26.20 -12.64 6.90
C ARG A 64 27.33 -12.34 7.89
N GLY A 65 28.58 -12.35 7.43
CA GLY A 65 29.77 -11.97 8.18
C GLY A 65 29.80 -10.51 8.68
N ARG A 66 28.92 -9.62 8.20
CA ARG A 66 28.78 -8.23 8.69
C ARG A 66 27.86 -8.12 9.92
N PHE A 67 26.89 -9.02 10.07
CA PHE A 67 25.93 -8.98 11.18
C PHE A 67 26.58 -9.24 12.55
N ALA A 68 25.96 -8.77 13.63
CA ALA A 68 26.33 -9.13 14.98
C ALA A 68 26.07 -10.64 15.24
N LEU A 69 26.87 -11.26 16.12
CA LEU A 69 26.85 -12.72 16.36
C LEU A 69 25.43 -13.30 16.58
N PRO A 70 24.56 -12.69 17.42
CA PRO A 70 23.22 -13.25 17.64
C PRO A 70 22.37 -13.32 16.36
N LEU A 71 22.52 -12.35 15.46
CA LEU A 71 21.77 -12.32 14.20
C LEU A 71 22.35 -13.27 13.16
N ARG A 72 23.66 -13.53 13.16
CA ARG A 72 24.27 -14.53 12.24
C ARG A 72 23.77 -15.94 12.45
N LEU A 73 23.33 -16.25 13.67
CA LEU A 73 22.75 -17.53 14.02
C LEU A 73 21.32 -17.69 13.48
N LEU A 74 20.60 -16.57 13.27
CA LEU A 74 19.23 -16.55 12.76
C LEU A 74 19.16 -16.31 11.25
N LEU A 75 20.06 -15.50 10.71
CA LEU A 75 20.11 -15.14 9.29
C LEU A 75 21.01 -16.12 8.54
N THR A 76 20.39 -17.06 7.84
CA THR A 76 21.08 -17.96 6.90
C THR A 76 21.37 -17.25 5.59
N GLU A 77 22.38 -17.72 4.86
CA GLU A 77 22.70 -17.22 3.52
C GLU A 77 21.51 -17.40 2.56
N THR A 78 20.81 -18.53 2.66
CA THR A 78 19.59 -18.79 1.90
C THR A 78 18.48 -17.77 2.21
N ALA A 79 18.32 -17.37 3.47
CA ALA A 79 17.32 -16.37 3.85
C ALA A 79 17.68 -14.97 3.30
N LEU A 80 18.96 -14.58 3.36
CA LEU A 80 19.44 -13.34 2.78
C LEU A 80 19.24 -13.31 1.27
N ARG A 81 19.65 -14.39 0.58
CA ARG A 81 19.48 -14.54 -0.87
C ARG A 81 18.01 -14.44 -1.27
N LYS A 82 17.12 -15.22 -0.65
CA LYS A 82 15.68 -15.21 -0.96
C LYS A 82 15.05 -13.85 -0.68
N GLY A 83 15.41 -13.21 0.44
CA GLY A 83 14.93 -11.87 0.77
C GLY A 83 15.32 -10.82 -0.27
N TRP A 84 16.57 -10.88 -0.73
CA TRP A 84 17.06 -9.96 -1.77
C TRP A 84 16.47 -10.25 -3.15
N GLN A 85 16.30 -11.53 -3.52
CA GLN A 85 15.67 -11.94 -4.77
C GLN A 85 14.24 -11.38 -4.91
N VAL A 86 13.44 -11.40 -3.83
CA VAL A 86 12.10 -10.81 -3.84
C VAL A 86 12.14 -9.31 -4.15
N ILE A 87 13.15 -8.59 -3.65
CA ILE A 87 13.32 -7.16 -3.92
C ILE A 87 13.74 -6.95 -5.38
N THR A 88 14.77 -7.65 -5.86
CA THR A 88 15.30 -7.45 -7.22
C THR A 88 14.36 -7.92 -8.31
N ALA A 89 13.46 -8.88 -8.04
CA ALA A 89 12.46 -9.29 -9.02
C ALA A 89 11.50 -8.15 -9.39
N THR A 90 11.11 -7.33 -8.42
CA THR A 90 10.21 -6.19 -8.66
C THR A 90 10.98 -4.94 -9.08
N THR A 91 12.17 -4.72 -8.52
CA THR A 91 12.93 -3.48 -8.70
C THR A 91 13.96 -3.52 -9.83
N GLY A 92 14.37 -4.70 -10.28
CA GLY A 92 15.45 -4.88 -11.24
C GLY A 92 16.85 -4.85 -10.61
N PRO A 93 17.92 -4.81 -11.41
CA PRO A 93 19.28 -4.66 -10.93
C PRO A 93 19.54 -3.27 -10.33
N ILE A 94 20.54 -3.16 -9.45
CA ILE A 94 21.04 -1.87 -8.97
C ILE A 94 21.78 -1.18 -10.11
N GLU A 95 21.39 0.05 -10.43
CA GLU A 95 22.08 0.90 -11.41
C GLU A 95 22.98 1.92 -10.74
N ARG A 96 22.53 2.47 -9.60
CA ARG A 96 23.26 3.53 -8.90
C ARG A 96 23.05 3.46 -7.39
N VAL A 97 24.11 3.75 -6.64
CA VAL A 97 24.08 3.87 -5.17
C VAL A 97 24.39 5.31 -4.82
N GLY A 98 23.50 5.96 -4.06
CA GLY A 98 23.73 7.32 -3.58
C GLY A 98 24.51 7.37 -2.28
N ARG A 99 24.82 8.58 -1.82
CA ARG A 99 25.66 8.80 -0.64
C ARG A 99 24.94 8.36 0.64
N PRO A 100 25.57 7.54 1.51
CA PRO A 100 25.01 7.21 2.81
C PRO A 100 24.81 8.44 3.70
N SER A 101 23.66 8.52 4.37
CA SER A 101 23.41 9.44 5.48
C SER A 101 23.52 8.67 6.80
N ILE A 102 24.46 9.07 7.66
CA ILE A 102 24.64 8.48 8.98
C ILE A 102 23.92 9.35 10.01
N LYS A 103 23.02 8.74 10.79
CA LYS A 103 22.39 9.37 11.95
C LYS A 103 22.51 8.47 13.16
N THR A 104 22.90 9.04 14.29
CA THR A 104 22.96 8.30 15.56
C THR A 104 21.71 8.64 16.38
N THR A 105 20.80 7.69 16.52
CA THR A 105 19.55 7.85 17.29
C THR A 105 19.59 6.88 18.48
N MET A 106 19.28 7.35 19.70
CA MET A 106 19.30 6.53 20.93
C MET A 106 20.54 5.61 21.02
N PHE A 107 21.73 6.18 20.78
CA PHE A 107 23.04 5.51 20.89
C PHE A 107 23.39 4.46 19.82
N LEU A 108 22.51 4.19 18.84
CA LEU A 108 22.81 3.29 17.72
C LEU A 108 22.96 4.05 16.41
N PRO A 109 24.14 3.96 15.76
CA PRO A 109 24.32 4.48 14.40
C PRO A 109 23.37 3.80 13.42
N THR A 110 22.68 4.61 12.63
CA THR A 110 21.83 4.18 11.52
C THR A 110 22.37 4.79 10.24
N ALA A 111 22.77 3.95 9.29
CA ALA A 111 23.08 4.38 7.93
C ALA A 111 21.84 4.22 7.06
N LYS A 112 21.47 5.26 6.32
CA LYS A 112 20.46 5.18 5.28
C LYS A 112 21.12 5.44 3.94
N ILE A 113 20.93 4.55 2.98
CA ILE A 113 21.59 4.57 1.68
C ILE A 113 20.50 4.56 0.60
N PRO A 114 20.33 5.63 -0.19
CA PRO A 114 19.45 5.59 -1.34
C PRO A 114 20.06 4.70 -2.43
N VAL A 115 19.28 3.76 -2.95
CA VAL A 115 19.67 2.79 -3.97
C VAL A 115 18.65 2.88 -5.11
N TYR A 116 19.16 3.15 -6.31
CA TYR A 116 18.39 3.35 -7.52
C TYR A 116 18.51 2.08 -8.37
N PHE A 117 17.39 1.40 -8.55
CA PHE A 117 17.28 0.19 -9.36
C PHE A 117 16.64 0.54 -10.70
N ALA A 118 16.77 -0.34 -11.68
CA ALA A 118 16.23 -0.12 -13.02
C ALA A 118 14.72 0.20 -13.07
N ARG A 119 13.93 -0.29 -12.10
CA ARG A 119 12.46 -0.11 -12.06
C ARG A 119 11.94 0.58 -10.82
N ALA A 120 12.75 0.85 -9.81
CA ALA A 120 12.28 1.39 -8.53
C ALA A 120 13.41 2.12 -7.78
N ASN A 121 13.04 3.05 -6.89
CA ASN A 121 14.01 3.68 -6.00
C ASN A 121 13.68 3.34 -4.55
N LEU A 122 14.65 2.79 -3.83
CA LEU A 122 14.49 2.39 -2.44
C LEU A 122 15.65 2.92 -1.61
N ALA A 123 15.53 2.80 -0.30
CA ALA A 123 16.63 3.02 0.61
C ALA A 123 16.92 1.77 1.41
N VAL A 124 18.19 1.41 1.49
CA VAL A 124 18.67 0.42 2.45
C VAL A 124 19.00 1.14 3.75
N VAL A 125 18.37 0.68 4.84
CA VAL A 125 18.53 1.21 6.19
C VAL A 125 19.26 0.16 7.02
N LEU A 126 20.48 0.49 7.44
CA LEU A 126 21.34 -0.34 8.25
C LEU A 126 21.39 0.21 9.66
N ARG A 127 20.99 -0.60 10.63
CA ARG A 127 21.22 -0.30 12.05
C ARG A 127 22.50 -1.01 12.49
N MET A 128 23.36 -0.32 13.22
CA MET A 128 24.68 -0.83 13.56
C MET A 128 25.00 -0.63 15.03
N TRP A 129 25.85 -1.50 15.58
CA TRP A 129 26.58 -1.17 16.80
C TRP A 129 27.63 -0.08 16.53
N PRO A 130 28.09 0.66 17.55
CA PRO A 130 29.23 1.57 17.41
C PRO A 130 30.49 0.91 16.85
N SER A 131 30.64 -0.41 16.97
CA SER A 131 31.73 -1.18 16.35
C SER A 131 31.59 -1.42 14.85
N GLY A 132 30.48 -1.01 14.23
CA GLY A 132 30.19 -1.20 12.81
C GLY A 132 29.55 -2.55 12.46
N ARG A 133 29.27 -3.42 13.45
CA ARG A 133 28.53 -4.67 13.21
C ARG A 133 27.05 -4.40 12.97
N LEU A 134 26.46 -5.04 11.95
CA LEU A 134 25.05 -4.83 11.60
C LEU A 134 24.13 -5.48 12.65
N LEU A 135 23.19 -4.68 13.15
CA LEU A 135 22.05 -5.06 13.97
C LEU A 135 20.77 -5.29 13.16
N GLY A 136 20.76 -4.87 11.90
CA GLY A 136 19.62 -5.08 11.03
C GLY A 136 19.86 -4.45 9.66
N LEU A 137 19.22 -5.05 8.66
CA LEU A 137 19.12 -4.55 7.31
C LEU A 137 17.63 -4.47 7.00
N GLN A 138 17.18 -3.29 6.61
CA GLN A 138 15.80 -3.03 6.20
C GLN A 138 15.82 -2.33 4.84
N VAL A 139 14.89 -2.69 3.98
CA VAL A 139 14.60 -1.91 2.77
C VAL A 139 13.35 -1.06 3.02
N SER A 140 13.39 0.19 2.60
CA SER A 140 12.38 1.20 2.87
C SER A 140 12.09 2.00 1.60
N PRO A 141 10.85 2.51 1.42
CA PRO A 141 10.58 3.55 0.42
C PRO A 141 11.55 4.73 0.59
N LEU A 142 11.93 5.34 -0.53
CA LEU A 142 12.93 6.40 -0.58
C LEU A 142 12.52 7.64 0.23
N LEU A 143 11.25 8.06 0.10
CA LEU A 143 10.68 9.17 0.86
C LEU A 143 10.69 8.92 2.36
N ALA A 144 10.27 7.73 2.81
CA ALA A 144 10.27 7.35 4.23
C ALA A 144 11.70 7.31 4.83
N ALA A 145 12.72 7.07 4.00
CA ALA A 145 14.11 7.17 4.42
C ALA A 145 14.65 8.61 4.47
N GLY A 146 13.96 9.56 3.85
CA GLY A 146 14.31 10.98 3.79
C GLY A 146 15.07 11.39 2.52
N PHE A 147 14.97 10.63 1.43
CA PHE A 147 15.66 10.87 0.16
C PHE A 147 14.73 11.07 -1.05
N GLY A 148 13.41 11.04 -0.85
CA GLY A 148 12.40 11.21 -1.91
C GLY A 148 11.91 12.64 -2.04
N VAL A 149 11.13 12.89 -3.09
CA VAL A 149 10.45 14.17 -3.30
C VAL A 149 9.21 14.21 -2.41
N ALA A 150 9.01 15.31 -1.69
CA ALA A 150 7.78 15.48 -0.93
C ALA A 150 6.60 15.73 -1.89
N TRP A 151 5.42 15.27 -1.51
CA TRP A 151 4.18 15.58 -2.23
C TRP A 151 4.04 17.09 -2.47
N GLN A 152 3.59 17.45 -3.67
CA GLN A 152 3.34 18.83 -4.08
C GLN A 152 1.84 19.04 -4.28
N CYS A 153 1.37 20.24 -3.94
CA CYS A 153 -0.03 20.60 -4.10
C CYS A 153 -0.44 20.57 -5.58
N PRO A 154 -1.56 19.94 -5.97
CA PRO A 154 -1.99 19.89 -7.36
C PRO A 154 -2.32 21.27 -7.95
N PRO A 155 -2.05 21.49 -9.25
CA PRO A 155 -2.27 22.79 -9.89
C PRO A 155 -3.77 23.16 -10.02
N TYR A 156 -4.67 22.19 -9.87
CA TYR A 156 -6.12 22.40 -9.90
C TYR A 156 -6.72 22.70 -8.53
N THR A 157 -5.88 22.86 -7.50
CA THR A 157 -6.30 23.21 -6.14
C THR A 157 -5.87 24.64 -5.83
N GLU A 158 -6.79 25.42 -5.29
CA GLU A 158 -6.51 26.77 -4.82
C GLU A 158 -6.52 26.79 -3.29
N ASP A 159 -5.62 27.56 -2.70
CA ASP A 159 -5.51 27.66 -1.24
C ASP A 159 -6.84 28.11 -0.64
N GLY A 160 -7.32 27.34 0.34
CA GLY A 160 -8.51 27.67 1.09
C GLY A 160 -9.84 27.34 0.41
N TYR A 161 -9.92 26.41 -0.55
CA TYR A 161 -11.20 25.91 -1.07
C TYR A 161 -11.76 24.67 -0.34
N ALA A 162 -10.93 23.99 0.42
CA ALA A 162 -11.30 22.87 1.28
C ALA A 162 -11.12 23.20 2.77
N ARG A 163 -11.99 22.64 3.61
CA ARG A 163 -11.79 22.52 5.05
C ARG A 163 -11.60 21.04 5.36
N GLU A 164 -10.40 20.68 5.81
CA GLU A 164 -10.09 19.33 6.28
C GLU A 164 -10.23 19.26 7.79
N THR A 165 -11.02 18.29 8.27
CA THR A 165 -11.24 18.03 9.69
C THR A 165 -10.83 16.60 9.99
N ASP A 166 -9.99 16.41 11.02
CA ASP A 166 -9.66 15.07 11.51
C ASP A 166 -10.89 14.40 12.14
N ILE A 167 -11.08 13.13 11.82
CA ILE A 167 -12.15 12.29 12.36
C ILE A 167 -11.58 10.93 12.78
N GLU A 168 -12.28 10.22 13.65
CA GLU A 168 -11.97 8.83 14.01
C GLU A 168 -13.09 7.92 13.51
N LEU A 169 -12.73 6.78 12.92
CA LEU A 169 -13.66 5.88 12.26
C LEU A 169 -13.45 4.43 12.70
N GLY A 170 -14.55 3.69 12.85
CA GLY A 170 -14.57 2.30 13.27
C GLY A 170 -15.12 2.16 14.69
N SER A 171 -15.88 1.09 14.94
CA SER A 171 -16.49 0.83 16.24
C SER A 171 -15.65 -0.11 17.12
N LYS A 172 -14.82 -0.96 16.50
CA LYS A 172 -13.99 -1.95 17.21
C LYS A 172 -12.52 -1.57 17.20
N LEU A 173 -12.03 -1.11 16.06
CA LEU A 173 -10.65 -0.72 15.84
C LEU A 173 -10.64 0.64 15.16
N GLU A 174 -10.61 1.70 15.98
CA GLU A 174 -10.62 3.07 15.49
C GLU A 174 -9.38 3.37 14.64
N VAL A 175 -9.61 4.06 13.53
CA VAL A 175 -8.58 4.57 12.64
C VAL A 175 -8.83 6.05 12.40
N PRO A 176 -7.75 6.84 12.30
CA PRO A 176 -7.89 8.25 11.97
C PRO A 176 -8.23 8.41 10.48
N GLY A 177 -9.06 9.41 10.19
CA GLY A 177 -9.45 9.81 8.86
C GLY A 177 -9.54 11.33 8.73
N ILE A 178 -9.84 11.79 7.53
CA ILE A 178 -10.06 13.19 7.20
C ILE A 178 -11.42 13.32 6.50
N PHE A 179 -12.24 14.22 7.02
CA PHE A 179 -13.39 14.75 6.31
C PHE A 179 -12.98 16.04 5.58
N CYS A 180 -13.04 16.01 4.25
CA CYS A 180 -12.73 17.14 3.40
C CYS A 180 -14.05 17.75 2.90
N LEU A 181 -14.36 18.95 3.39
CA LEU A 181 -15.58 19.68 3.04
C LEU A 181 -15.25 20.84 2.08
N PRO A 182 -16.04 21.06 1.02
CA PRO A 182 -15.97 22.29 0.22
C PRO A 182 -16.26 23.52 1.09
N LYS A 183 -15.63 24.66 0.80
CA LYS A 183 -15.96 25.90 1.52
C LYS A 183 -17.25 26.59 1.07
N HIS A 184 -17.80 26.21 -0.09
CA HIS A 184 -19.08 26.74 -0.56
C HIS A 184 -20.23 26.25 0.32
N THR A 185 -21.36 26.96 0.31
CA THR A 185 -22.55 26.57 1.07
C THR A 185 -23.11 25.23 0.58
N GLY A 186 -23.36 24.32 1.53
CA GLY A 186 -23.97 23.02 1.29
C GLY A 186 -25.51 23.06 1.14
N PRO A 187 -26.17 21.88 1.19
CA PRO A 187 -25.59 20.56 1.45
C PRO A 187 -24.86 19.98 0.23
N HIS A 188 -23.80 19.20 0.48
CA HIS A 188 -22.94 18.63 -0.57
C HIS A 188 -23.19 17.14 -0.79
N ALA A 189 -22.95 16.67 -2.01
CA ALA A 189 -22.67 15.26 -2.23
C ALA A 189 -21.37 14.87 -1.51
N CYS A 190 -21.28 13.63 -1.02
CA CYS A 190 -20.10 13.12 -0.31
C CYS A 190 -19.61 11.81 -0.90
N VAL A 191 -18.30 11.66 -1.08
CA VAL A 191 -17.68 10.42 -1.54
C VAL A 191 -16.78 9.83 -0.46
N VAL A 192 -17.01 8.58 -0.07
CA VAL A 192 -16.16 7.86 0.88
C VAL A 192 -15.18 6.98 0.11
N PHE A 193 -13.88 7.11 0.41
CA PHE A 193 -12.81 6.44 -0.33
C PHE A 193 -12.33 5.16 0.39
N LEU A 194 -12.28 4.05 -0.34
CA LEU A 194 -11.72 2.77 0.09
C LEU A 194 -10.42 2.49 -0.69
N ALA A 195 -9.30 2.51 0.04
CA ALA A 195 -7.96 2.34 -0.53
C ALA A 195 -7.71 0.92 -1.04
N GLY A 196 -6.65 0.77 -1.83
CA GLY A 196 -6.21 -0.50 -2.43
C GLY A 196 -5.60 -1.50 -1.44
N SER A 197 -4.79 -2.40 -1.98
CA SER A 197 -4.19 -3.50 -1.22
C SER A 197 -3.09 -3.04 -0.25
N GLY A 198 -2.90 -3.80 0.83
CA GLY A 198 -1.87 -3.52 1.84
C GLY A 198 -2.26 -2.44 2.87
N PRO A 199 -1.33 -2.08 3.77
CA PRO A 199 -1.54 -1.07 4.79
C PRO A 199 -1.40 0.35 4.21
N CYS A 200 -2.50 0.91 3.74
CA CYS A 200 -2.57 2.26 3.18
C CYS A 200 -2.93 3.31 4.23
N ASP A 201 -2.36 4.51 4.13
CA ASP A 201 -2.82 5.68 4.87
C ASP A 201 -4.03 6.33 4.16
N ARG A 202 -4.69 7.28 4.82
CA ARG A 202 -5.86 7.98 4.30
C ARG A 202 -5.62 8.73 2.99
N ASP A 203 -4.38 9.07 2.67
CA ASP A 203 -4.01 9.77 1.45
C ASP A 203 -3.65 8.78 0.31
N SER A 204 -3.66 7.47 0.60
CA SER A 204 -3.20 6.40 -0.28
C SER A 204 -1.75 6.63 -0.78
N SER A 205 -0.88 7.08 0.12
CA SER A 205 0.49 7.51 -0.20
C SER A 205 1.32 6.37 -0.81
N VAL A 206 1.94 6.65 -1.95
CA VAL A 206 2.91 5.76 -2.62
C VAL A 206 4.01 6.59 -3.26
N GLY A 207 5.26 6.32 -2.89
CA GLY A 207 6.38 7.19 -3.28
C GLY A 207 6.12 8.64 -2.87
N SER A 208 6.11 9.53 -3.87
CA SER A 208 5.82 10.97 -3.72
C SER A 208 4.33 11.31 -3.92
N LEU A 209 3.52 10.35 -4.36
CA LEU A 209 2.13 10.53 -4.74
C LEU A 209 1.18 10.40 -3.54
N LYS A 210 0.06 11.13 -3.60
CA LYS A 210 -1.05 11.05 -2.63
C LYS A 210 -2.40 11.08 -3.36
N PRO A 211 -2.74 10.05 -4.16
CA PRO A 211 -3.87 10.08 -5.08
C PRO A 211 -5.22 10.35 -4.39
N PHE A 212 -5.45 9.87 -3.15
CA PHE A 212 -6.69 10.16 -2.45
C PHE A 212 -6.75 11.57 -1.88
N LYS A 213 -5.61 12.15 -1.51
CA LYS A 213 -5.54 13.57 -1.13
C LYS A 213 -5.79 14.46 -2.34
N ASP A 214 -5.11 14.16 -3.44
CA ASP A 214 -5.25 14.85 -4.73
C ASP A 214 -6.70 14.86 -5.21
N LEU A 215 -7.37 13.70 -5.12
CA LEU A 215 -8.77 13.54 -5.46
C LEU A 215 -9.69 14.30 -4.50
N ALA A 216 -9.47 14.19 -3.18
CA ALA A 216 -10.28 14.88 -2.19
C ALA A 216 -10.26 16.40 -2.38
N LEU A 217 -9.07 16.97 -2.59
CA LEU A 217 -8.92 18.41 -2.81
C LEU A 217 -9.53 18.84 -4.14
N GLY A 218 -9.33 18.07 -5.21
CA GLY A 218 -9.93 18.36 -6.51
C GLY A 218 -11.46 18.27 -6.51
N LEU A 219 -12.03 17.29 -5.81
CA LEU A 219 -13.50 17.20 -5.64
C LEU A 219 -14.04 18.34 -4.77
N ALA A 220 -13.32 18.75 -3.73
CA ALA A 220 -13.72 19.88 -2.89
C ALA A 220 -13.75 21.20 -3.69
N GLN A 221 -12.76 21.43 -4.56
CA GLN A 221 -12.76 22.55 -5.52
C GLN A 221 -13.99 22.53 -6.43
N LYS A 222 -14.61 21.36 -6.64
CA LYS A 222 -15.82 21.16 -7.45
C LYS A 222 -17.09 21.03 -6.63
N GLY A 223 -17.07 21.38 -5.34
CA GLY A 223 -18.26 21.40 -4.48
C GLY A 223 -18.70 20.04 -3.96
N ILE A 224 -17.85 19.02 -4.02
CA ILE A 224 -18.12 17.65 -3.56
C ILE A 224 -17.26 17.35 -2.34
N ALA A 225 -17.90 16.92 -1.25
CA ALA A 225 -17.21 16.51 -0.03
C ALA A 225 -16.63 15.11 -0.16
N SER A 226 -15.65 14.79 0.67
CA SER A 226 -15.08 13.44 0.72
C SER A 226 -14.64 13.02 2.11
N ILE A 227 -14.63 11.71 2.34
CA ILE A 227 -14.06 11.08 3.53
C ILE A 227 -13.00 10.08 3.09
N ARG A 228 -11.82 10.21 3.67
CA ARG A 228 -10.70 9.28 3.46
C ARG A 228 -10.08 8.88 4.80
N PHE A 229 -9.60 7.65 4.92
CA PHE A 229 -9.18 7.11 6.22
C PHE A 229 -8.06 6.09 6.13
N ASP A 230 -7.28 5.99 7.20
CA ASP A 230 -6.21 5.01 7.29
C ASP A 230 -6.81 3.60 7.31
N LYS A 231 -6.22 2.65 6.58
CA LYS A 231 -6.66 1.26 6.68
C LYS A 231 -6.41 0.72 8.08
N VAL A 232 -7.33 -0.09 8.58
CA VAL A 232 -7.20 -0.75 9.89
C VAL A 232 -5.93 -1.62 9.95
N THR A 233 -5.50 -2.17 8.82
CA THR A 233 -4.25 -2.94 8.68
C THR A 233 -2.99 -2.09 8.77
N LEU A 234 -3.05 -0.78 8.48
CA LEU A 234 -1.97 0.16 8.74
C LEU A 234 -1.88 0.47 10.24
N ARG A 235 -2.98 0.91 10.84
CA ARG A 235 -3.01 1.37 12.24
C ARG A 235 -2.84 0.21 13.25
N HIS A 236 -3.48 -0.92 12.99
CA HIS A 236 -3.55 -2.07 13.88
C HIS A 236 -2.85 -3.31 13.31
N GLY A 237 -1.91 -3.15 12.38
CA GLY A 237 -1.27 -4.26 11.65
C GLY A 237 -0.70 -5.40 12.51
N GLN A 238 -0.24 -5.10 13.74
CA GLN A 238 0.20 -6.14 14.67
C GLN A 238 -0.91 -7.11 15.07
N LYS A 239 -2.16 -6.63 15.21
CA LYS A 239 -3.32 -7.47 15.53
C LYS A 239 -3.66 -8.39 14.37
N PHE A 240 -3.47 -7.96 13.12
CA PHE A 240 -3.74 -8.79 11.94
C PHE A 240 -2.66 -9.84 11.70
N ARG A 241 -1.38 -9.50 11.91
CA ARG A 241 -0.25 -10.43 11.73
C ARG A 241 -0.29 -11.65 12.66
N ASN A 242 -0.95 -11.54 13.80
CA ASN A 242 -1.02 -12.60 14.81
C ASN A 242 -2.35 -13.38 14.80
N ARG A 243 -3.29 -13.01 13.94
CA ARG A 243 -4.59 -13.69 13.84
C ARG A 243 -4.50 -14.88 12.88
N SER A 244 -5.00 -16.03 13.32
CA SER A 244 -5.21 -17.20 12.47
C SER A 244 -6.44 -17.07 11.56
N SER A 245 -7.34 -16.13 11.86
CA SER A 245 -8.55 -15.85 11.10
C SER A 245 -8.75 -14.34 10.94
N PHE A 246 -8.84 -13.91 9.68
CA PHE A 246 -9.01 -12.54 9.23
C PHE A 246 -9.62 -12.57 7.83
N THR A 247 -10.63 -11.75 7.58
CA THR A 247 -11.36 -11.68 6.30
C THR A 247 -11.28 -10.29 5.68
N ILE A 248 -11.72 -10.16 4.43
CA ILE A 248 -11.83 -8.85 3.77
C ILE A 248 -12.81 -7.92 4.50
N ALA A 249 -13.83 -8.46 5.16
CA ALA A 249 -14.78 -7.69 5.96
C ALA A 249 -14.11 -7.06 7.20
N ASP A 250 -13.22 -7.81 7.87
CA ASP A 250 -12.40 -7.29 8.97
C ASP A 250 -11.47 -6.15 8.52
N GLU A 251 -11.16 -6.06 7.22
CA GLU A 251 -10.27 -5.05 6.64
C GLU A 251 -10.97 -3.73 6.29
N TYR A 252 -12.25 -3.78 5.92
CA TYR A 252 -12.95 -2.62 5.34
C TYR A 252 -14.29 -2.25 6.01
N PHE A 253 -15.09 -3.23 6.45
CA PHE A 253 -16.53 -2.99 6.62
C PHE A 253 -16.85 -2.08 7.82
N ASP A 254 -16.15 -2.24 8.94
CA ASP A 254 -16.37 -1.44 10.16
C ASP A 254 -16.08 0.05 9.91
N GLN A 255 -14.91 0.36 9.32
CA GLN A 255 -14.48 1.72 9.04
C GLN A 255 -15.31 2.36 7.91
N ALA A 256 -15.65 1.60 6.86
CA ALA A 256 -16.52 2.09 5.79
C ALA A 256 -17.93 2.42 6.31
N ASN A 257 -18.52 1.55 7.14
CA ASN A 257 -19.82 1.81 7.76
C ASN A 257 -19.78 3.03 8.71
N ALA A 258 -18.71 3.19 9.48
CA ALA A 258 -18.52 4.38 10.31
C ALA A 258 -18.42 5.67 9.48
N ALA A 259 -17.72 5.65 8.34
CA ALA A 259 -17.64 6.78 7.43
C ALA A 259 -19.00 7.12 6.80
N LEU A 260 -19.78 6.10 6.42
CA LEU A 260 -21.15 6.28 5.91
C LEU A 260 -22.09 6.84 6.98
N ASN A 261 -21.98 6.38 8.23
CA ASN A 261 -22.71 6.95 9.36
C ASN A 261 -22.37 8.43 9.53
N TYR A 262 -21.07 8.76 9.59
CA TYR A 262 -20.60 10.13 9.71
C TYR A 262 -21.16 11.02 8.59
N ALA A 263 -21.01 10.62 7.33
CA ALA A 263 -21.52 11.37 6.19
C ALA A 263 -23.04 11.57 6.26
N SER A 264 -23.80 10.53 6.57
CA SER A 264 -25.27 10.57 6.61
C SER A 264 -25.84 11.49 7.70
N GLN A 265 -25.10 11.67 8.80
CA GLN A 265 -25.51 12.47 9.95
C GLN A 265 -24.93 13.89 9.93
N HIS A 266 -23.98 14.18 9.04
CA HIS A 266 -23.33 15.48 8.96
C HIS A 266 -24.26 16.52 8.31
N PRO A 267 -24.53 17.67 8.96
CA PRO A 267 -25.56 18.62 8.51
C PRO A 267 -25.24 19.30 7.17
N GLU A 268 -23.96 19.35 6.78
CA GLU A 268 -23.51 19.92 5.50
C GLU A 268 -23.48 18.90 4.36
N ILE A 269 -23.89 17.65 4.61
CA ILE A 269 -23.96 16.58 3.59
C ILE A 269 -25.42 16.28 3.26
N GLU A 270 -25.70 16.14 1.97
CA GLU A 270 -27.01 15.70 1.50
C GLU A 270 -27.11 14.18 1.63
N SER A 271 -27.89 13.68 2.60
CA SER A 271 -27.95 12.24 2.94
C SER A 271 -28.34 11.33 1.76
N GLY A 272 -29.02 11.85 0.73
CA GLY A 272 -29.36 11.13 -0.50
C GLY A 272 -28.27 11.12 -1.58
N ARG A 273 -27.12 11.77 -1.35
CA ARG A 273 -26.02 11.94 -2.31
C ARG A 273 -24.68 11.47 -1.75
N ILE A 274 -24.69 10.31 -1.10
CA ILE A 274 -23.49 9.64 -0.60
C ILE A 274 -23.05 8.58 -1.61
N PHE A 275 -21.77 8.59 -1.97
CA PHE A 275 -21.17 7.68 -2.94
C PHE A 275 -20.00 6.94 -2.29
N LEU A 276 -19.74 5.72 -2.76
CA LEU A 276 -18.50 5.01 -2.43
C LEU A 276 -17.55 5.02 -3.63
N LEU A 277 -16.27 5.18 -3.35
CA LEU A 277 -15.21 5.03 -4.32
C LEU A 277 -14.21 4.00 -3.82
N GLY A 278 -13.89 3.02 -4.65
CA GLY A 278 -12.86 2.03 -4.35
C GLY A 278 -11.74 2.13 -5.36
N HIS A 279 -10.48 2.01 -4.90
CA HIS A 279 -9.31 1.90 -5.76
C HIS A 279 -8.70 0.50 -5.65
N SER A 280 -8.33 -0.11 -6.78
CA SER A 280 -7.67 -1.42 -6.80
C SER A 280 -8.45 -2.46 -5.97
N LEU A 281 -7.88 -3.06 -4.92
CA LEU A 281 -8.61 -3.96 -4.02
C LEU A 281 -9.86 -3.32 -3.39
N GLY A 282 -9.83 -2.04 -3.04
CA GLY A 282 -11.01 -1.35 -2.51
C GLY A 282 -12.18 -1.33 -3.51
N ALA A 283 -11.88 -1.33 -4.81
CA ALA A 283 -12.89 -1.38 -5.87
C ALA A 283 -13.59 -2.74 -5.96
N THR A 284 -13.02 -3.82 -5.41
CA THR A 284 -13.72 -5.11 -5.32
C THR A 284 -14.67 -5.17 -4.12
N VAL A 285 -14.49 -4.28 -3.15
CA VAL A 285 -15.28 -4.25 -1.89
C VAL A 285 -16.51 -3.35 -2.02
N VAL A 286 -16.35 -2.20 -2.67
CA VAL A 286 -17.40 -1.19 -2.82
C VAL A 286 -18.71 -1.73 -3.41
N PRO A 287 -18.73 -2.60 -4.46
CA PRO A 287 -19.96 -3.18 -4.99
C PRO A 287 -20.81 -3.88 -3.93
N HIS A 288 -20.19 -4.70 -3.08
CA HIS A 288 -20.89 -5.43 -2.02
C HIS A 288 -21.53 -4.47 -1.02
N LEU A 289 -20.78 -3.49 -0.53
CA LEU A 289 -21.31 -2.48 0.41
C LEU A 289 -22.48 -1.70 -0.21
N ALA A 290 -22.34 -1.31 -1.47
CA ALA A 290 -23.39 -0.59 -2.18
C ALA A 290 -24.64 -1.44 -2.44
N GLN A 291 -24.50 -2.75 -2.63
CA GLN A 291 -25.65 -3.64 -2.80
C GLN A 291 -26.48 -3.76 -1.51
N VAL A 292 -25.83 -3.80 -0.34
CA VAL A 292 -26.51 -4.06 0.95
C VAL A 292 -26.90 -2.80 1.73
N ASP A 293 -26.39 -1.62 1.35
CA ASP A 293 -26.62 -0.37 2.08
C ASP A 293 -27.29 0.71 1.22
N ASN A 294 -28.53 1.04 1.55
CA ASN A 294 -29.37 1.99 0.82
C ASN A 294 -28.95 3.47 0.93
N ARG A 295 -28.04 3.82 1.83
CA ARG A 295 -27.49 5.18 1.91
C ARG A 295 -26.62 5.52 0.70
N ILE A 296 -26.04 4.51 0.07
CA ILE A 296 -25.12 4.67 -1.06
C ILE A 296 -25.94 4.86 -2.34
N ARG A 297 -25.79 6.03 -2.98
CA ARG A 297 -26.51 6.42 -4.19
C ARG A 297 -25.92 5.81 -5.46
N GLY A 298 -24.60 5.57 -5.48
CA GLY A 298 -23.85 5.00 -6.59
C GLY A 298 -22.40 4.74 -6.21
N ILE A 299 -21.65 4.08 -7.10
CA ILE A 299 -20.25 3.72 -6.86
C ILE A 299 -19.29 4.16 -7.97
N VAL A 300 -18.04 4.45 -7.56
CA VAL A 300 -16.90 4.69 -8.45
C VAL A 300 -15.86 3.58 -8.25
N LEU A 301 -15.45 2.95 -9.34
CA LEU A 301 -14.44 1.90 -9.37
C LEU A 301 -13.21 2.43 -10.12
N LEU A 302 -12.12 2.67 -9.38
CA LEU A 302 -10.85 3.10 -9.94
C LEU A 302 -9.90 1.90 -10.06
N ALA A 303 -9.50 1.57 -11.29
CA ALA A 303 -8.65 0.43 -11.61
C ALA A 303 -9.11 -0.88 -10.90
N PRO A 304 -10.37 -1.33 -11.10
CA PRO A 304 -10.86 -2.53 -10.43
C PRO A 304 -10.29 -3.80 -11.08
N PRO A 305 -9.55 -4.65 -10.32
CA PRO A 305 -9.18 -5.96 -10.84
C PRO A 305 -10.43 -6.78 -11.12
N SER A 306 -10.43 -7.49 -12.24
CA SER A 306 -11.49 -8.43 -12.64
C SER A 306 -11.28 -9.83 -12.07
N GLU A 307 -10.06 -10.09 -11.59
CA GLU A 307 -9.63 -11.36 -11.00
C GLU A 307 -9.11 -11.19 -9.56
N THR A 308 -8.77 -12.30 -8.94
CA THR A 308 -8.20 -12.30 -7.59
C THR A 308 -6.80 -11.71 -7.57
N MET A 309 -6.48 -10.95 -6.53
CA MET A 309 -5.20 -10.24 -6.39
C MET A 309 -3.97 -11.13 -6.57
N TYR A 310 -4.02 -12.41 -6.18
CA TYR A 310 -2.90 -13.32 -6.35
C TYR A 310 -2.61 -13.67 -7.81
N LYS A 311 -3.61 -13.65 -8.70
CA LYS A 311 -3.42 -13.80 -10.14
C LYS A 311 -2.84 -12.52 -10.75
N SER A 312 -3.38 -11.36 -10.35
CA SER A 312 -2.84 -10.07 -10.76
C SER A 312 -1.38 -9.90 -10.32
N TYR A 313 -1.01 -10.41 -9.13
CA TYR A 313 0.37 -10.41 -8.66
C TYR A 313 1.30 -11.28 -9.51
N ALA A 314 0.87 -12.50 -9.88
CA ALA A 314 1.64 -13.33 -10.80
C ALA A 314 1.81 -12.65 -12.18
N ARG A 315 0.75 -11.98 -12.68
CA ARG A 315 0.82 -11.16 -13.89
C ARG A 315 1.81 -9.99 -13.75
N GLN A 316 1.80 -9.27 -12.63
CA GLN A 316 2.76 -8.19 -12.38
C GLN A 316 4.22 -8.68 -12.34
N LEU A 317 4.48 -9.86 -11.77
CA LEU A 317 5.83 -10.46 -11.82
C LEU A 317 6.25 -10.79 -13.26
N ARG A 318 5.34 -11.34 -14.07
CA ARG A 318 5.60 -11.57 -15.50
C ARG A 318 5.86 -10.28 -16.26
N TYR A 319 5.11 -9.21 -15.94
CA TYR A 319 5.34 -7.89 -16.51
C TYR A 319 6.76 -7.39 -16.17
N PHE A 320 7.17 -7.42 -14.90
CA PHE A 320 8.53 -7.01 -14.53
C PHE A 320 9.60 -7.85 -15.21
N ALA A 321 9.37 -9.16 -15.34
CA ALA A 321 10.28 -10.06 -16.04
C ALA A 321 10.40 -9.73 -17.54
N SER A 322 9.34 -9.19 -18.17
CA SER A 322 9.38 -8.75 -19.57
C SER A 322 10.10 -7.43 -19.80
N LEU A 323 10.36 -6.65 -18.74
CA LEU A 323 11.11 -5.40 -18.82
C LEU A 323 12.62 -5.61 -18.80
N ASP A 324 13.09 -6.76 -18.32
CA ASP A 324 14.50 -7.12 -18.30
C ASP A 324 14.90 -7.84 -19.60
N SER A 325 16.00 -7.42 -20.24
CA SER A 325 16.55 -8.11 -21.41
C SER A 325 17.08 -9.50 -21.09
N ASP A 326 17.57 -9.69 -19.86
CA ASP A 326 18.08 -10.95 -19.34
C ASP A 326 17.23 -11.39 -18.15
N LEU A 327 16.31 -12.32 -18.42
CA LEU A 327 15.43 -12.84 -17.39
C LEU A 327 16.23 -13.74 -16.43
N VAL A 328 16.47 -13.23 -15.23
CA VAL A 328 17.24 -13.94 -14.20
C VAL A 328 16.45 -15.17 -13.71
N GLU A 329 17.10 -16.33 -13.59
CA GLU A 329 16.51 -17.59 -13.10
C GLU A 329 15.69 -17.41 -11.80
N SER A 330 16.16 -16.54 -10.90
CA SER A 330 15.45 -16.21 -9.65
C SER A 330 14.08 -15.56 -9.86
N THR A 331 13.88 -14.82 -10.96
CA THR A 331 12.59 -14.21 -11.28
C THR A 331 11.60 -15.29 -11.72
N GLN A 332 12.05 -16.31 -12.47
CA GLN A 332 11.22 -17.47 -12.83
C GLN A 332 10.80 -18.28 -11.59
N GLU A 333 11.72 -18.52 -10.65
CA GLU A 333 11.40 -19.21 -9.39
C GLU A 333 10.29 -18.49 -8.61
N LEU A 334 10.33 -17.15 -8.59
CA LEU A 334 9.32 -16.34 -7.91
C LEU A 334 7.97 -16.34 -8.62
N ILE A 335 7.96 -16.29 -9.96
CA ILE A 335 6.73 -16.44 -10.75
C ILE A 335 6.11 -17.81 -10.50
N ALA A 336 6.89 -18.89 -10.60
CA ALA A 336 6.41 -20.25 -10.38
C ALA A 336 5.86 -20.47 -8.96
N GLU A 337 6.50 -19.90 -7.93
CA GLU A 337 6.00 -19.96 -6.56
C GLU A 337 4.71 -19.14 -6.38
N ALA A 338 4.60 -17.97 -7.03
CA ALA A 338 3.39 -17.16 -7.01
C ALA A 338 2.21 -17.89 -7.70
N GLU A 339 2.45 -18.51 -8.86
CA GLU A 339 1.48 -19.32 -9.59
C GLU A 339 1.05 -20.56 -8.79
N LYS A 340 1.99 -21.28 -8.19
CA LYS A 340 1.68 -22.42 -7.31
C LYS A 340 0.79 -22.00 -6.13
N LYS A 341 1.05 -20.85 -5.52
CA LYS A 341 0.23 -20.32 -4.43
C LYS A 341 -1.13 -19.83 -4.90
N SER A 342 -1.19 -19.24 -6.10
CA SER A 342 -2.44 -18.89 -6.77
C SER A 342 -3.31 -20.13 -6.98
N ASP A 343 -2.75 -21.20 -7.53
CA ASP A 343 -3.44 -22.48 -7.73
C ASP A 343 -3.92 -23.11 -6.42
N ALA A 344 -3.13 -23.00 -5.36
CA ALA A 344 -3.52 -23.46 -4.04
C ALA A 344 -4.70 -22.65 -3.48
N ALA A 345 -4.71 -21.33 -3.74
CA ALA A 345 -5.80 -20.44 -3.34
C ALA A 345 -7.10 -20.70 -4.13
N ASP A 346 -7.01 -20.99 -5.42
CA ASP A 346 -8.16 -21.35 -6.27
C ASP A 346 -8.84 -22.66 -5.83
N ARG A 347 -8.09 -23.59 -5.24
CA ARG A 347 -8.60 -24.89 -4.75
C ARG A 347 -9.15 -24.83 -3.32
N LEU A 348 -9.16 -23.66 -2.68
CA LEU A 348 -9.67 -23.54 -1.32
C LEU A 348 -11.19 -23.77 -1.27
N GLY A 349 -11.60 -24.77 -0.48
CA GLY A 349 -12.98 -24.90 -0.03
C GLY A 349 -13.27 -24.02 1.20
N PRO A 350 -14.55 -23.90 1.61
CA PRO A 350 -14.98 -23.10 2.76
C PRO A 350 -14.23 -23.45 4.05
N ASP A 351 -14.03 -24.75 4.31
CA ASP A 351 -13.39 -25.28 5.53
C ASP A 351 -11.89 -25.58 5.36
N SER A 352 -11.25 -24.97 4.36
CA SER A 352 -9.85 -25.26 4.07
C SER A 352 -8.93 -24.92 5.24
N THR A 353 -8.06 -25.88 5.58
CA THR A 353 -7.04 -25.76 6.64
C THR A 353 -5.64 -25.49 6.08
N THR A 354 -5.52 -25.18 4.78
CA THR A 354 -4.24 -24.86 4.14
C THR A 354 -3.51 -23.77 4.92
N ALA A 355 -2.25 -24.04 5.27
CA ALA A 355 -1.48 -23.13 6.10
C ALA A 355 -1.21 -21.81 5.35
N PRO A 356 -1.28 -20.64 6.03
CA PRO A 356 -1.09 -19.35 5.36
C PRO A 356 0.24 -19.21 4.61
N ARG A 357 1.32 -19.84 5.09
CA ARG A 357 2.64 -19.84 4.41
C ARG A 357 2.62 -20.45 3.00
N ASP A 358 1.65 -21.35 2.75
CA ASP A 358 1.47 -22.09 1.51
C ASP A 358 0.43 -21.37 0.61
N LEU A 359 -0.04 -20.20 1.04
CA LEU A 359 -1.01 -19.34 0.34
C LEU A 359 -0.37 -17.99 -0.04
N PRO A 360 -1.00 -17.25 -0.97
CA PRO A 360 -0.51 -15.94 -1.38
C PRO A 360 -0.36 -14.97 -0.19
N PHE A 361 0.75 -14.24 -0.18
CA PHE A 361 1.10 -13.21 0.81
C PHE A 361 1.12 -13.67 2.28
N GLY A 362 1.06 -14.97 2.56
CA GLY A 362 0.96 -15.45 3.94
C GLY A 362 -0.41 -15.23 4.57
N LEU A 363 -1.46 -14.96 3.79
CA LEU A 363 -2.82 -14.70 4.27
C LEU A 363 -3.62 -16.00 4.44
N PRO A 364 -4.53 -16.07 5.43
CA PRO A 364 -5.27 -17.29 5.74
C PRO A 364 -6.31 -17.63 4.67
N ALA A 365 -6.69 -18.91 4.58
CA ALA A 365 -7.69 -19.38 3.61
C ALA A 365 -9.03 -18.62 3.70
N CYS A 366 -9.49 -18.32 4.91
CA CYS A 366 -10.72 -17.53 5.13
C CYS A 366 -10.66 -16.13 4.50
N TYR A 367 -9.48 -15.51 4.41
CA TYR A 367 -9.33 -14.24 3.72
C TYR A 367 -9.63 -14.38 2.23
N TRP A 368 -9.01 -15.38 1.58
CA TRP A 368 -9.17 -15.62 0.15
C TRP A 368 -10.58 -16.10 -0.22
N ASN A 369 -11.18 -16.96 0.60
CA ASN A 369 -12.58 -17.35 0.46
C ASN A 369 -13.48 -16.11 0.52
N SER A 370 -13.31 -15.26 1.55
CA SER A 370 -14.11 -14.04 1.70
C SER A 370 -13.94 -13.04 0.55
N CYS A 371 -12.75 -12.98 -0.07
CA CYS A 371 -12.54 -12.13 -1.26
C CYS A 371 -13.32 -12.65 -2.46
N ARG A 372 -13.37 -13.98 -2.67
CA ARG A 372 -14.13 -14.58 -3.78
C ARG A 372 -15.64 -14.48 -3.57
N GLU A 373 -16.09 -14.57 -2.32
CA GLU A 373 -17.51 -14.41 -1.95
C GLU A 373 -18.07 -13.01 -2.28
N LEU A 374 -17.22 -11.98 -2.38
CA LEU A 374 -17.67 -10.63 -2.76
C LEU A 374 -18.18 -10.56 -4.21
N ASP A 375 -17.67 -11.40 -5.11
CA ASP A 375 -17.99 -11.45 -6.55
C ASP A 375 -18.32 -10.05 -7.13
N PRO A 376 -17.33 -9.15 -7.26
CA PRO A 376 -17.60 -7.75 -7.56
C PRO A 376 -18.31 -7.57 -8.91
N ILE A 377 -17.99 -8.41 -9.91
CA ILE A 377 -18.63 -8.37 -11.23
C ILE A 377 -20.08 -8.81 -11.12
N GLY A 378 -20.35 -9.99 -10.55
CA GLY A 378 -21.72 -10.49 -10.37
C GLY A 378 -22.57 -9.55 -9.50
N THR A 379 -21.97 -8.97 -8.47
CA THR A 379 -22.60 -7.95 -7.63
C THR A 379 -22.98 -6.70 -8.44
N CYS A 380 -22.05 -6.18 -9.24
CA CYS A 380 -22.33 -5.05 -10.14
C CYS A 380 -23.36 -5.40 -11.21
N GLN A 381 -23.45 -6.65 -11.68
CA GLN A 381 -24.50 -7.12 -12.59
C GLN A 381 -25.87 -7.18 -11.91
N ALA A 382 -25.95 -7.53 -10.63
CA ALA A 382 -27.20 -7.64 -9.89
C ALA A 382 -27.71 -6.31 -9.29
N MET A 383 -26.84 -5.32 -9.10
CA MET A 383 -27.19 -4.07 -8.40
C MET A 383 -27.77 -2.99 -9.34
N ASP A 384 -28.86 -2.32 -8.94
CA ASP A 384 -29.53 -1.29 -9.76
C ASP A 384 -28.94 0.13 -9.61
N LYS A 385 -27.86 0.28 -8.83
CA LYS A 385 -27.25 1.58 -8.56
C LYS A 385 -26.30 1.98 -9.69
N PRO A 386 -26.20 3.27 -10.03
CA PRO A 386 -25.25 3.75 -11.02
C PRO A 386 -23.80 3.40 -10.69
N ILE A 387 -23.02 3.11 -11.72
CA ILE A 387 -21.61 2.72 -11.63
C ILE A 387 -20.77 3.58 -12.56
N LEU A 388 -19.67 4.14 -12.05
CA LEU A 388 -18.58 4.68 -12.86
C LEU A 388 -17.35 3.78 -12.71
N LEU A 389 -16.73 3.38 -13.81
CA LEU A 389 -15.48 2.64 -13.83
C LEU A 389 -14.45 3.42 -14.65
N LEU A 390 -13.32 3.76 -14.02
CA LEU A 390 -12.19 4.42 -14.66
C LEU A 390 -10.96 3.51 -14.63
N GLN A 391 -10.23 3.46 -15.74
CA GLN A 391 -8.99 2.69 -15.90
C GLN A 391 -7.90 3.57 -16.50
N GLY A 392 -6.68 3.54 -15.98
CA GLY A 392 -5.53 4.17 -16.63
C GLY A 392 -4.97 3.28 -17.74
N SER A 393 -4.63 3.84 -18.92
CA SER A 393 -4.11 3.05 -20.04
C SER A 393 -2.69 2.50 -19.84
N ARG A 394 -1.89 3.10 -18.94
CA ARG A 394 -0.53 2.66 -18.59
C ARG A 394 -0.47 1.75 -17.36
N ASP A 395 -1.61 1.39 -16.79
CA ASP A 395 -1.67 0.61 -15.56
C ASP A 395 -1.20 -0.85 -15.80
N TYR A 396 -0.04 -1.18 -15.24
CA TYR A 396 0.52 -2.54 -15.30
C TYR A 396 -0.01 -3.45 -14.17
N GLN A 397 -0.64 -2.90 -13.14
CA GLN A 397 -1.14 -3.65 -11.99
C GLN A 397 -2.52 -4.25 -12.28
N VAL A 398 -3.39 -3.42 -12.85
CA VAL A 398 -4.74 -3.76 -13.32
C VAL A 398 -4.84 -3.28 -14.75
N THR A 399 -4.88 -4.18 -15.72
CA THR A 399 -4.61 -3.85 -17.12
C THR A 399 -5.90 -3.59 -17.90
N VAL A 400 -5.79 -2.84 -19.01
CA VAL A 400 -6.93 -2.66 -19.92
C VAL A 400 -7.32 -4.00 -20.56
N GLU A 401 -6.31 -4.77 -20.94
CA GLU A 401 -6.43 -6.02 -21.68
C GLU A 401 -7.07 -7.13 -20.85
N ASP A 402 -6.61 -7.30 -19.60
CA ASP A 402 -7.04 -8.41 -18.75
C ASP A 402 -8.23 -8.03 -17.87
N ASP A 403 -8.31 -6.78 -17.39
CA ASP A 403 -9.31 -6.39 -16.39
C ASP A 403 -10.44 -5.52 -16.97
N PHE A 404 -10.11 -4.38 -17.57
CA PHE A 404 -11.15 -3.47 -18.10
C PHE A 404 -11.99 -4.15 -19.18
N THR A 405 -11.37 -4.94 -20.05
CA THR A 405 -12.07 -5.67 -21.12
C THR A 405 -13.07 -6.68 -20.55
N VAL A 406 -12.75 -7.33 -19.43
CA VAL A 406 -13.69 -8.21 -18.72
C VAL A 406 -14.86 -7.41 -18.17
N TRP A 407 -14.59 -6.32 -17.43
CA TRP A 407 -15.65 -5.44 -16.90
C TRP A 407 -16.58 -4.92 -18.01
N LYS A 408 -16.00 -4.47 -19.13
CA LYS A 408 -16.76 -4.00 -20.30
C LYS A 408 -17.63 -5.09 -20.91
N ARG A 409 -17.13 -6.32 -21.01
CA ARG A 409 -17.90 -7.47 -21.51
C ARG A 409 -19.04 -7.82 -20.57
N GLU A 410 -18.76 -7.91 -19.28
CA GLU A 410 -19.71 -8.39 -18.27
C GLU A 410 -20.80 -7.37 -17.93
N LEU A 411 -20.51 -6.07 -18.02
CA LEU A 411 -21.49 -5.00 -17.75
C LEU A 411 -22.17 -4.45 -19.02
N ARG A 412 -21.96 -5.06 -20.20
CA ARG A 412 -22.48 -4.55 -21.48
C ARG A 412 -24.01 -4.34 -21.56
N SER A 413 -24.77 -5.06 -20.74
CA SER A 413 -26.25 -4.98 -20.68
C SER A 413 -26.76 -3.96 -19.68
N LYS A 414 -25.89 -3.36 -18.85
CA LYS A 414 -26.27 -2.33 -17.88
C LYS A 414 -26.47 -1.00 -18.58
N GLN A 415 -27.54 -0.30 -18.21
CA GLN A 415 -27.85 1.04 -18.74
C GLN A 415 -27.20 2.14 -17.89
N ASP A 416 -27.12 1.96 -16.56
CA ASP A 416 -26.56 2.94 -15.63
C ASP A 416 -25.07 2.68 -15.30
N VAL A 417 -24.27 2.37 -16.33
CA VAL A 417 -22.83 2.16 -16.19
C VAL A 417 -22.06 3.06 -17.16
N VAL A 418 -21.04 3.74 -16.64
CA VAL A 418 -20.06 4.48 -17.44
C VAL A 418 -18.70 3.83 -17.27
N LEU A 419 -18.08 3.40 -18.37
CA LEU A 419 -16.74 2.80 -18.37
C LEU A 419 -15.82 3.64 -19.24
N SER A 420 -14.67 4.06 -18.71
CA SER A 420 -13.73 4.89 -19.44
C SER A 420 -12.28 4.48 -19.18
N VAL A 421 -11.51 4.40 -20.27
CA VAL A 421 -10.06 4.33 -20.21
C VAL A 421 -9.52 5.75 -20.36
N LEU A 422 -8.66 6.15 -19.43
CA LEU A 422 -8.02 7.46 -19.40
C LEU A 422 -6.58 7.32 -19.92
N GLU A 423 -6.37 7.91 -21.10
CA GLU A 423 -5.12 7.77 -21.85
C GLU A 423 -3.93 8.41 -21.12
N GLY A 424 -2.79 7.72 -21.15
CA GLY A 424 -1.53 8.14 -20.54
C GLY A 424 -1.49 8.08 -19.01
N LEU A 425 -2.52 7.55 -18.35
CA LEU A 425 -2.57 7.47 -16.89
C LEU A 425 -2.14 6.09 -16.36
N ASP A 426 -1.38 6.07 -15.27
CA ASP A 426 -0.95 4.86 -14.58
C ASP A 426 -1.98 4.34 -13.54
N HIS A 427 -1.57 3.36 -12.70
CA HIS A 427 -2.41 2.79 -11.64
C HIS A 427 -2.89 3.82 -10.60
N CYS A 428 -2.12 4.89 -10.37
CA CYS A 428 -2.44 5.98 -9.46
C CYS A 428 -3.18 7.12 -10.16
N PHE A 429 -3.54 6.94 -11.44
CA PHE A 429 -4.12 7.95 -12.31
C PHE A 429 -3.22 9.17 -12.51
N VAL A 430 -1.90 8.99 -12.39
CA VAL A 430 -0.91 10.03 -12.69
C VAL A 430 -0.45 9.88 -14.13
N ARG A 431 -0.26 11.00 -14.81
CA ARG A 431 0.20 10.99 -16.20
C ARG A 431 1.67 10.63 -16.27
N GLY A 432 2.00 9.78 -17.23
CA GLY A 432 3.37 9.51 -17.62
C GLY A 432 3.47 9.10 -19.08
N GLU A 433 4.66 8.70 -19.48
CA GLU A 433 4.98 8.29 -20.85
C GLU A 433 5.54 6.87 -20.86
N GLY A 434 5.41 6.18 -21.98
CA GLY A 434 5.91 4.82 -22.15
C GLY A 434 5.29 3.80 -21.18
N LEU A 435 6.03 2.72 -20.94
CA LEU A 435 5.65 1.69 -19.97
C LEU A 435 5.77 2.22 -18.54
N SER A 436 4.78 1.93 -17.69
CA SER A 436 4.82 2.38 -16.29
C SER A 436 5.58 1.41 -15.40
N VAL A 437 6.41 1.96 -14.50
CA VAL A 437 7.23 1.19 -13.57
C VAL A 437 7.11 1.76 -12.15
N PRO A 438 7.43 0.99 -11.09
CA PRO A 438 7.36 1.48 -9.71
C PRO A 438 8.13 2.78 -9.44
N ALA A 439 9.23 3.04 -10.16
CA ALA A 439 10.01 4.28 -10.04
C ALA A 439 9.21 5.53 -10.45
N ASP A 440 8.19 5.40 -11.30
CA ASP A 440 7.34 6.52 -11.72
C ASP A 440 6.67 7.18 -10.50
N TYR A 441 6.33 6.40 -9.48
CA TYR A 441 5.64 6.89 -8.27
C TYR A 441 6.53 7.76 -7.37
N ASP A 442 7.85 7.75 -7.56
CA ASP A 442 8.77 8.63 -6.82
C ASP A 442 8.86 10.02 -7.45
N ASN A 443 8.40 10.19 -8.69
CA ASN A 443 8.40 11.48 -9.36
C ASN A 443 7.32 12.40 -8.76
N ALA A 444 7.56 13.72 -8.81
CA ALA A 444 6.52 14.68 -8.48
C ALA A 444 5.37 14.54 -9.48
N GLY A 445 4.15 14.41 -8.97
CA GLY A 445 2.96 14.24 -9.78
C GLY A 445 1.72 14.22 -8.90
N ASN A 446 0.57 14.43 -9.53
CA ASN A 446 -0.73 14.40 -8.88
C ASN A 446 -1.70 13.56 -9.73
N MET A 447 -2.74 13.02 -9.08
CA MET A 447 -3.85 12.41 -9.82
C MET A 447 -4.38 13.39 -10.87
N ASP A 448 -4.58 12.90 -12.10
CA ASP A 448 -4.92 13.77 -13.21
C ASP A 448 -6.31 14.39 -13.07
N ALA A 449 -6.41 15.67 -13.43
CA ALA A 449 -7.66 16.43 -13.38
C ALA A 449 -8.78 15.78 -14.24
N THR A 450 -8.43 15.03 -15.28
CA THR A 450 -9.42 14.30 -16.11
C THR A 450 -10.16 13.25 -15.29
N ALA A 451 -9.49 12.51 -14.40
CA ALA A 451 -10.15 11.53 -13.54
C ALA A 451 -11.15 12.21 -12.59
N ILE A 452 -10.72 13.33 -12.00
CA ILE A 452 -11.53 14.15 -11.09
C ILE A 452 -12.77 14.70 -11.80
N GLU A 453 -12.62 15.24 -13.01
CA GLU A 453 -13.73 15.78 -13.78
C GLU A 453 -14.71 14.70 -14.25
N ASN A 454 -14.23 13.50 -14.59
CA ASN A 454 -15.10 12.36 -14.89
C ASN A 454 -15.96 11.97 -13.68
N ILE A 455 -15.34 11.86 -12.50
CA ILE A 455 -16.04 11.57 -11.25
C ILE A 455 -17.07 12.66 -10.94
N ARG A 456 -16.68 13.94 -11.03
CA ARG A 456 -17.59 15.08 -10.80
C ARG A 456 -18.79 15.05 -11.75
N LYS A 457 -18.56 14.92 -13.06
CA LYS A 457 -19.63 14.88 -14.08
C LYS A 457 -20.61 13.77 -13.78
N TRP A 458 -20.10 12.59 -13.46
CA TRP A 458 -20.92 11.41 -13.18
C TRP A 458 -21.73 11.54 -11.88
N ILE A 459 -21.15 12.12 -10.82
CA ILE A 459 -21.88 12.42 -9.57
C ILE A 459 -23.03 13.40 -9.87
N VAL A 460 -22.76 14.48 -10.61
CA VAL A 460 -23.78 15.50 -10.94
C VAL A 460 -24.91 14.92 -11.79
N SER A 461 -24.60 14.09 -12.79
CA SER A 461 -25.64 13.44 -13.61
C SER A 461 -26.49 12.47 -12.79
N THR A 462 -25.88 11.73 -11.86
CA THR A 462 -26.58 10.77 -10.99
C THR A 462 -27.53 11.43 -10.00
N CYS A 463 -27.24 12.68 -9.63
CA CYS A 463 -28.05 13.50 -8.71
C CYS A 463 -29.19 14.28 -9.40
N GLY A 464 -29.39 14.11 -10.72
CA GLY A 464 -30.49 14.74 -11.46
C GLY A 464 -30.25 16.21 -11.84
N GLY A 465 -28.98 16.66 -11.90
CA GLY A 465 -28.63 18.04 -12.23
C GLY A 465 -28.91 18.40 -13.69
N SER A 466 -30.03 19.08 -13.91
CA SER A 466 -30.22 19.99 -15.04
C SER A 466 -29.09 21.03 -15.00
N GLN A 467 -28.46 21.28 -16.14
CA GLN A 467 -27.61 22.46 -16.30
C GLN A 467 -28.50 23.70 -16.14
N SER A 468 -28.58 24.27 -14.94
CA SER A 468 -28.98 25.65 -14.80
C SER A 468 -27.80 26.50 -15.24
N GLY A 469 -27.80 26.85 -16.53
CA GLY A 469 -26.94 27.90 -17.04
C GLY A 469 -27.30 29.22 -16.39
N THR A 470 -26.27 29.93 -15.93
CA THR A 470 -26.13 31.38 -15.97
C THR A 470 -24.66 31.70 -16.03
#